data_AF-A0A7V0I976-F1
#
_entry.id   AF-A0A7V0I976-F1
#
_cell.length_a   1.000
_cell.length_b   1.000
_cell.length_c   1.000
_cell.angle_alpha   90.00
_cell.angle_beta   90.00
_cell.angle_gamma   90.00
#
_symmetry.space_group_name_H-M   'P 1'
#
loop_
_entity.id
_entity.type
_entity.pdbx_description
1 polymer ?
#
loop_
_entity_poly.entity_id
_entity_poly.type
_entity_poly.pdbx_seq_one_letter_code
_entity_poly.pdbx_strand_id
1 'polypeptide(L)'
;MKILFVAAECAPFAKVGGLGDVVWALAKALRELGVDVARFIPKYRGVEDEIELAEVGELSITMGGGPCHCRILKGTHPKGGSIYFLDYPPYFDRAGIYGERG
;
A
#
# COMPACT_ATOMS: atom_id res chain seq x y z
N MET A 1 -15.51 1.91 14.80
CA MET A 1 -14.41 2.83 14.43
C MET A 1 -13.71 2.26 13.20
N LYS A 2 -13.32 3.11 12.24
CA LYS A 2 -12.61 2.69 11.02
C LYS A 2 -11.25 3.38 10.95
N ILE A 3 -10.19 2.64 10.61
CA ILE A 3 -8.81 3.14 10.56
C ILE A 3 -8.19 2.83 9.20
N LEU A 4 -7.50 3.80 8.61
CA LEU A 4 -6.66 3.59 7.43
C LEU A 4 -5.22 3.95 7.77
N PHE A 5 -4.31 2.97 7.74
CA PHE A 5 -2.89 3.26 7.81
C PHE A 5 -2.36 3.63 6.43
N VAL A 6 -1.71 4.79 6.34
CA VAL A 6 -1.02 5.24 5.15
C VAL A 6 0.47 5.18 5.42
N ALA A 7 1.22 4.43 4.61
CA ALA A 7 2.64 4.21 4.82
C ALA A 7 3.39 4.03 3.48
N ALA A 8 4.71 4.19 3.52
CA ALA A 8 5.57 3.84 2.38
C ALA A 8 5.89 2.34 2.32
N GLU A 9 5.77 1.62 3.44
CA GLU A 9 6.09 0.21 3.57
C GLU A 9 4.95 -0.56 4.26
N CYS A 10 4.72 -1.80 3.83
CA CYS A 10 3.92 -2.80 4.50
C CYS A 10 4.37 -4.19 4.06
N ALA A 11 4.84 -5.03 4.98
CA ALA A 11 5.14 -6.42 4.68
C ALA A 11 3.86 -7.20 4.29
N PRO A 12 3.93 -8.27 3.48
CA PRO A 12 5.07 -8.68 2.65
C PRO A 12 5.24 -7.83 1.37
N PHE A 13 4.30 -6.92 1.08
CA PHE A 13 4.16 -6.25 -0.22
C PHE A 13 5.27 -5.25 -0.57
N ALA A 14 5.77 -4.51 0.42
CA ALA A 14 6.77 -3.48 0.24
C ALA A 14 7.53 -3.26 1.54
N LYS A 15 8.79 -3.68 1.61
CA LYS A 15 9.60 -3.60 2.83
C LYS A 15 11.08 -3.36 2.54
N VAL A 16 11.66 -2.41 3.24
CA VAL A 16 13.11 -2.18 3.35
C VAL A 16 13.57 -2.38 4.79
N GLY A 17 12.78 -1.90 5.76
CA GLY A 17 13.15 -1.90 7.17
C GLY A 17 12.01 -2.31 8.11
N GLY A 18 12.10 -1.87 9.37
CA GLY A 18 11.14 -2.24 10.41
C GLY A 18 9.76 -1.58 10.28
N LEU A 19 9.64 -0.52 9.46
CA LEU A 19 8.37 0.17 9.25
C LEU A 19 7.30 -0.78 8.68
N GLY A 20 7.65 -1.54 7.65
CA GLY A 20 6.72 -2.49 7.02
C GLY A 20 6.21 -3.57 7.98
N ASP A 21 7.06 -4.01 8.91
CA ASP A 21 6.69 -4.99 9.95
C ASP A 21 5.72 -4.39 10.97
N VAL A 22 5.97 -3.15 11.41
CA VAL A 22 5.11 -2.45 12.38
C VAL A 22 3.73 -2.17 11.78
N VAL A 23 3.67 -1.66 10.55
CA VAL A 23 2.41 -1.39 9.85
C VAL A 23 1.58 -2.68 9.71
N TRP A 24 2.24 -3.80 9.39
CA TRP A 24 1.60 -5.11 9.30
C TRP A 24 1.08 -5.60 10.66
N ALA A 25 1.97 -5.65 11.67
CA ALA A 25 1.68 -6.24 12.97
C ALA A 25 0.61 -5.44 13.73
N LEU A 26 0.70 -4.11 13.71
CA LEU A 26 -0.28 -3.26 14.38
C LEU A 26 -1.66 -3.35 13.71
N ALA A 27 -1.72 -3.35 12.38
CA ALA A 27 -3.00 -3.52 11.68
C ALA A 27 -3.62 -4.88 12.03
N LYS A 28 -2.84 -5.95 12.02
CA LYS A 28 -3.31 -7.28 12.40
C LYS A 28 -3.86 -7.31 13.84
N ALA A 29 -3.10 -6.76 14.80
CA ALA A 29 -3.51 -6.72 16.20
C ALA A 29 -4.83 -5.93 16.39
N LEU A 30 -4.99 -4.81 15.71
CA LEU A 30 -6.25 -4.04 15.76
C LEU A 30 -7.44 -4.81 15.16
N ARG A 31 -7.22 -5.57 14.07
CA ARG A 31 -8.27 -6.43 13.49
C ARG A 31 -8.70 -7.53 14.45
N GLU A 32 -7.75 -8.14 15.16
CA GLU A 32 -8.02 -9.17 16.17
C GLU A 32 -8.85 -8.62 17.33
N LEU A 33 -8.75 -7.32 17.61
CA LEU A 33 -9.60 -6.60 18.56
C LEU A 33 -10.95 -6.14 17.97
N GLY A 34 -11.28 -6.55 16.74
CA GLY A 34 -12.55 -6.23 16.07
C GLY A 34 -12.59 -4.84 15.41
N VAL A 35 -11.44 -4.16 15.26
CA VAL A 35 -11.37 -2.86 14.59
C VAL A 35 -11.34 -3.06 13.07
N ASP A 36 -12.18 -2.31 12.35
CA ASP A 36 -12.13 -2.22 10.89
C ASP A 36 -10.93 -1.37 10.48
N VAL A 37 -9.82 -2.04 10.15
CA VAL A 37 -8.59 -1.40 9.69
C VAL A 37 -8.16 -1.90 8.32
N ALA A 38 -7.74 -0.96 7.50
CA ALA A 38 -7.13 -1.18 6.20
C ALA A 38 -5.77 -0.47 6.12
N ARG A 39 -4.99 -0.83 5.12
CA ARG A 39 -3.69 -0.21 4.82
C ARG A 39 -3.71 0.37 3.42
N PHE A 40 -2.93 1.41 3.20
CA PHE A 40 -2.78 2.09 1.92
C PHE A 40 -1.30 2.40 1.72
N ILE A 41 -0.70 1.78 0.71
CA ILE A 41 0.71 1.98 0.35
C ILE A 41 0.84 2.22 -1.15
N PRO A 42 1.97 2.70 -1.67
CA PRO A 42 2.19 2.73 -3.11
C PRO A 42 2.25 1.32 -3.72
N LYS A 43 1.81 1.18 -4.98
CA LYS A 43 2.00 -0.04 -5.77
C LYS A 43 3.45 -0.07 -6.26
N TYR A 44 4.33 -0.67 -5.48
CA TYR A 44 5.69 -0.98 -5.95
C TYR A 44 5.67 -2.19 -6.90
N ARG A 45 6.79 -2.39 -7.60
CA ARG A 45 6.99 -3.56 -8.46
C ARG A 45 6.93 -4.85 -7.64
N GLY A 46 6.20 -5.86 -8.13
CA GLY A 46 6.11 -7.19 -7.51
C GLY A 46 5.01 -7.35 -6.45
N VAL A 47 4.22 -6.31 -6.15
CA VAL A 47 3.07 -6.43 -5.23
C VAL A 47 2.09 -7.52 -5.70
N GLU A 48 1.86 -7.60 -7.01
CA GLU A 48 1.01 -8.58 -7.67
C GLU A 48 1.45 -10.04 -7.46
N ASP A 49 2.71 -10.28 -7.09
CA ASP A 49 3.22 -11.63 -6.79
C ASP A 49 2.70 -12.15 -5.45
N GLU A 50 2.31 -11.24 -4.54
CA GLU A 50 1.87 -11.55 -3.18
C GLU A 50 0.35 -11.54 -3.01
N ILE A 51 -0.39 -10.87 -3.91
CA ILE A 51 -1.84 -10.66 -3.75
C ILE A 51 -2.55 -10.34 -5.07
N GLU A 52 -3.76 -10.88 -5.21
CA GLU A 52 -4.67 -10.48 -6.28
C GLU A 52 -5.20 -9.06 -6.07
N LEU A 53 -5.19 -8.27 -7.14
CA LEU A 53 -5.58 -6.87 -7.13
C LEU A 53 -6.79 -6.65 -8.02
N ALA A 54 -7.77 -5.91 -7.49
CA ALA A 54 -8.88 -5.37 -8.26
C ALA A 54 -8.79 -3.84 -8.28
N GLU A 55 -9.00 -3.23 -9.44
CA GLU A 55 -9.16 -1.79 -9.53
C GLU A 55 -10.49 -1.38 -8.89
N VAL A 56 -10.44 -0.39 -7.99
CA VAL A 56 -11.60 0.08 -7.22
C VAL A 56 -11.87 1.57 -7.40
N GLY A 57 -11.05 2.27 -8.18
CA GLY A 57 -11.27 3.66 -8.51
C GLY A 57 -10.01 4.35 -9.05
N GLU A 58 -10.16 5.65 -9.28
CA GLU A 58 -9.12 6.54 -9.78
C GLU A 58 -9.07 7.83 -8.97
N LEU A 59 -7.92 8.49 -8.96
CA LEU A 59 -7.71 9.80 -8.35
C LEU A 59 -6.96 10.69 -9.33
N SER A 60 -7.36 11.96 -9.43
CA SER A 60 -6.56 13.01 -10.06
C SER A 60 -5.98 13.91 -8.99
N ILE A 61 -4.65 13.94 -8.89
CA ILE A 61 -3.91 14.68 -7.87
C ILE A 61 -3.07 15.75 -8.56
N THR A 62 -3.32 17.02 -8.29
CA THR A 62 -2.48 18.10 -8.81
C THR A 62 -1.18 18.18 -8.02
N MET A 63 -0.05 18.00 -8.71
CA MET A 63 1.29 18.20 -8.16
C MET A 63 1.99 19.34 -8.92
N GLY A 64 3.22 19.69 -8.53
CA GLY A 64 3.98 20.78 -9.17
C GLY A 64 4.17 20.63 -10.69
N GLY A 65 4.10 19.40 -11.23
CA GLY A 65 4.17 19.11 -12.67
C GLY A 65 2.81 19.07 -13.38
N GLY A 66 1.71 19.39 -12.70
CA GLY A 66 0.34 19.29 -13.22
C GLY A 66 -0.45 18.12 -12.62
N PRO A 67 -1.63 17.82 -13.19
CA PRO A 67 -2.48 16.74 -12.73
C PRO A 67 -1.83 15.37 -12.98
N CYS A 68 -1.80 14.55 -11.93
CA CYS A 68 -1.35 13.16 -11.94
C CYS A 68 -2.57 12.26 -11.82
N HIS A 69 -2.82 11.44 -12.84
CA HIS A 69 -3.89 10.45 -12.82
C HIS A 69 -3.37 9.14 -12.27
N CYS A 70 -3.92 8.71 -11.14
CA CYS A 70 -3.52 7.52 -10.41
C CYS A 70 -4.70 6.56 -10.29
N ARG A 71 -4.40 5.26 -10.25
CA ARG A 71 -5.42 4.22 -10.01
C ARG A 71 -5.33 3.73 -8.58
N ILE A 72 -6.45 3.29 -8.04
CA ILE A 72 -6.54 2.69 -6.72
C ILE A 72 -6.86 1.22 -6.91
N LEU A 73 -5.92 0.38 -6.48
CA LEU A 73 -6.07 -1.07 -6.49
C LEU A 73 -6.39 -1.54 -5.07
N LYS A 74 -7.13 -2.63 -4.94
CA LYS A 74 -7.45 -3.26 -3.66
C LYS A 74 -7.12 -4.74 -3.71
N GLY A 75 -6.47 -5.22 -2.66
CA GLY A 75 -6.31 -6.63 -2.35
C GLY A 75 -6.92 -6.97 -0.99
N THR A 76 -7.17 -8.26 -0.75
CA THR A 76 -7.58 -8.78 0.57
C THR A 76 -6.66 -9.90 1.00
N HIS A 77 -5.85 -9.67 2.04
CA HIS A 77 -4.93 -10.69 2.55
C HIS A 77 -5.60 -11.52 3.66
N PRO A 78 -5.53 -12.87 3.65
CA PRO A 78 -6.22 -13.73 4.63
C PRO A 78 -5.96 -13.36 6.10
N LYS A 79 -4.68 -13.08 6.43
CA LYS A 79 -4.26 -12.68 7.79
C LYS A 79 -4.22 -11.16 8.03
N GLY A 80 -4.22 -10.38 6.96
CA GLY A 80 -3.92 -8.94 7.02
C GLY A 80 -5.13 -8.04 6.79
N GLY A 81 -6.23 -8.60 6.26
CA GLY A 81 -7.40 -7.83 5.85
C GLY A 81 -7.17 -7.02 4.58
N SER A 82 -8.02 -6.00 4.40
CA SER A 82 -8.00 -5.11 3.25
C SER A 82 -6.69 -4.32 3.16
N ILE A 83 -6.16 -4.23 1.94
CA ILE A 83 -5.06 -3.33 1.61
C ILE A 83 -5.35 -2.66 0.26
N TYR A 84 -4.98 -1.40 0.17
CA TYR A 84 -5.13 -0.57 -1.01
C TYR A 84 -3.75 -0.16 -1.50
N PHE A 85 -3.63 -0.03 -2.82
CA PHE A 85 -2.41 0.39 -3.47
C PHE A 85 -2.67 1.58 -4.38
N LEU A 86 -1.84 2.62 -4.26
CA LEU A 86 -1.80 3.71 -5.23
C LEU A 86 -0.92 3.30 -6.40
N ASP A 87 -1.54 3.06 -7.55
CA ASP A 87 -0.82 2.77 -8.78
C ASP A 87 -0.55 4.06 -9.54
N TYR A 88 0.73 4.43 -9.56
CA TYR A 88 1.27 5.54 -10.33
C TYR A 88 2.70 5.17 -10.77
N PRO A 89 2.84 4.42 -11.89
CA PRO A 89 4.12 3.89 -12.35
C PRO A 89 5.26 4.91 -12.45
N PRO A 90 5.05 6.19 -12.87
CA PRO A 90 6.14 7.16 -12.94
C PRO A 90 6.92 7.36 -11.64
N TYR A 91 6.32 7.07 -10.47
CA TYR A 91 7.00 7.18 -9.18
C TYR A 91 7.36 5.83 -8.57
N PHE A 92 6.53 4.81 -8.78
CA PHE A 92 6.58 3.57 -8.00
C PHE A 92 6.98 2.33 -8.79
N ASP A 93 7.02 2.38 -10.13
CA ASP A 93 7.61 1.31 -10.94
C ASP A 93 9.14 1.40 -10.95
N ARG A 94 9.72 1.09 -9.80
CA ARG A 94 11.16 1.09 -9.55
C ARG A 94 11.55 -0.02 -8.59
N ALA A 95 12.82 -0.42 -8.62
CA ALA A 95 13.33 -1.51 -7.81
C ALA A 95 13.41 -1.19 -6.31
N GLY A 96 13.66 0.08 -5.94
CA GLY A 96 13.84 0.51 -4.55
C GLY A 96 12.72 1.40 -4.03
N ILE A 97 12.26 1.15 -2.81
CA ILE A 97 11.20 1.94 -2.15
C ILE A 97 11.66 3.37 -1.86
N TYR A 98 12.91 3.56 -1.44
CA TYR A 98 13.52 4.86 -1.11
C TYR A 98 14.58 5.32 -2.12
N GLY A 99 14.65 4.68 -3.30
CA GLY A 99 15.66 4.93 -4.34
C GLY A 99 16.58 3.73 -4.54
N GLU A 100 17.52 3.83 -5.49
CA GLU A 100 18.37 2.70 -5.90
C GLU A 100 19.43 2.28 -4.86
N ARG A 101 19.66 3.07 -3.81
CA ARG A 101 20.69 2.81 -2.78
C ARG A 101 20.15 2.47 -1.38
N GLY A 102 18.84 2.37 -1.24
CA GLY A 102 18.19 2.18 0.07
C GLY A 102 18.06 3.48 0.84
#